data_AF-A0AAD4IC37-F1
#
_entry.id   AF-A0AAD4IC37-F1
#
_cell.length_a   1.000
_cell.length_b   1.000
_cell.length_c   1.000
_cell.angle_alpha   90.00
_cell.angle_beta   90.00
_cell.angle_gamma   90.00
#
_symmetry.space_group_name_H-M   'P 1'
#
loop_
_entity.id
_entity.type
_entity.pdbx_description
1 polymer ?
#
loop_
_entity_poly.entity_id
_entity_poly.type
_entity_poly.pdbx_seq_one_letter_code
_entity_poly.pdbx_strand_id
1 'polypeptide(L)'
;MAQYQASTVQSNSLRRRLLQDIAEVKQDPYPNVYLKFDDNDIMKACLILTPEGQKPLHLRINFPGRYPLIAPEITIQSRIIHPNVFNDYICATMLNTEEGWTPAYTLKAIVIQLLSFFCSASLEQDHDNSTIDLAQYREQATQMYGGLADNFACSLCGFGTSSPPAPADEMETCDVLAFADAIPSIKTMINSYDFIRIRELQCFCLKWSFLNTKLGIGISIKGGNRPIFRSEFDLLSWEAFSTHGVRHSVQDVSFDKWLPLPLNRRHWNQVKKEVKACIQDIHITASMLSHEPYYVDVLYHTMNTVVVQFSSDAEKGYDGPDARSTLSHASEKAVDAYFGLYHLLLSLATENKEIIASANNITQRFMAGPRTKAHFPNLGHVLVAALICDAGLTEELTYEIIKEAILRNVVWMLDDKGAGMAELAYLEPSAISKYRTDMTFAASPTSYRLIMFMKLFSSAARPRNKTLVEL
;
A
#
# COMPACT_ATOMS: atom_id res chain seq x y z
N MET A 1 15.17 -33.49 -6.71
CA MET A 1 15.92 -32.72 -5.68
C MET A 1 15.57 -31.23 -5.70
N ALA A 2 15.64 -30.51 -6.83
CA ALA A 2 15.30 -29.08 -6.90
C ALA A 2 13.84 -28.72 -6.51
N GLN A 3 12.84 -29.49 -6.95
CA GLN A 3 11.43 -29.30 -6.55
C GLN A 3 11.21 -29.53 -5.04
N TYR A 4 11.89 -30.52 -4.45
CA TYR A 4 11.83 -30.78 -3.02
C TYR A 4 12.42 -29.61 -2.22
N GLN A 5 13.61 -29.12 -2.62
CA GLN A 5 14.22 -27.94 -1.99
C GLN A 5 13.35 -26.68 -2.11
N ALA A 6 12.72 -26.44 -3.26
CA ALA A 6 11.79 -25.32 -3.43
C ALA A 6 10.56 -25.43 -2.52
N SER A 7 9.96 -26.63 -2.40
CA SER A 7 8.83 -26.88 -1.50
C SER A 7 9.18 -26.70 -0.02
N THR A 8 10.40 -27.10 0.38
CA THR A 8 10.89 -26.94 1.76
C THR A 8 11.16 -25.48 2.10
N VAL A 9 11.76 -24.71 1.17
CA VAL A 9 11.98 -23.26 1.34
C VAL A 9 10.65 -22.53 1.45
N GLN A 10 9.67 -22.87 0.59
CA GLN A 10 8.33 -22.30 0.62
C GLN A 10 7.62 -22.57 1.97
N SER A 11 7.66 -23.81 2.45
CA SER A 11 7.09 -24.19 3.76
C SER A 11 7.73 -23.43 4.92
N ASN A 12 9.06 -23.26 4.89
CA ASN A 12 9.79 -22.59 5.97
C ASN A 12 9.44 -21.10 6.10
N SER A 13 9.23 -20.39 4.99
CA SER A 13 8.93 -18.96 5.05
C SER A 13 7.50 -18.67 5.53
N LEU A 14 6.54 -19.49 5.12
CA LEU A 14 5.16 -19.42 5.62
C LEU A 14 5.08 -19.79 7.10
N ARG A 15 5.80 -20.83 7.53
CA ARG A 15 5.92 -21.19 8.95
C ARG A 15 6.53 -20.06 9.78
N ARG A 16 7.57 -19.38 9.25
CA ARG A 16 8.17 -18.22 9.92
C ARG A 16 7.17 -17.08 10.07
N ARG A 17 6.34 -16.82 9.06
CA ARG A 17 5.27 -15.81 9.15
C ARG A 17 4.27 -16.14 10.25
N LEU A 18 3.83 -17.39 10.37
CA LEU A 18 2.96 -17.81 11.49
C LEU A 18 3.65 -17.61 12.85
N LEU A 19 4.92 -17.96 12.99
CA LEU A 19 5.67 -17.74 14.24
C LEU A 19 5.78 -16.24 14.62
N GLN A 20 5.86 -15.34 13.63
CA GLN A 20 5.82 -13.90 13.87
C GLN A 20 4.46 -13.45 14.41
N ASP A 21 3.38 -13.92 13.79
CA ASP A 21 2.02 -13.63 14.26
C ASP A 21 1.77 -14.17 15.68
N ILE A 22 2.28 -15.35 16.01
CA ILE A 22 2.22 -15.92 17.37
C ILE A 22 3.00 -15.04 18.35
N ALA A 23 4.21 -14.62 17.98
CA ALA A 23 5.05 -13.78 18.83
C ALA A 23 4.41 -12.40 19.07
N GLU A 24 3.80 -11.80 18.05
CA GLU A 24 3.11 -10.51 18.13
C GLU A 24 1.99 -10.55 19.17
N VAL A 25 1.11 -11.55 19.12
CA VAL A 25 0.00 -11.68 20.07
C VAL A 25 0.50 -11.99 21.48
N LYS A 26 1.55 -12.81 21.63
CA LYS A 26 2.10 -13.15 22.95
C LYS A 26 2.83 -11.99 23.62
N GLN A 27 3.49 -11.14 22.84
CA GLN A 27 4.24 -9.99 23.37
C GLN A 27 3.33 -8.82 23.73
N ASP A 28 2.19 -8.70 23.04
CA ASP A 28 1.26 -7.59 23.17
C ASP A 28 -0.18 -8.15 23.11
N PRO A 29 -0.63 -8.83 24.18
CA PRO A 29 -1.96 -9.43 24.26
C PRO A 29 -3.04 -8.34 24.20
N TYR A 30 -4.18 -8.69 23.59
CA TYR A 30 -5.30 -7.77 23.47
C TYR A 30 -6.34 -8.05 24.57
N PRO A 31 -6.88 -7.02 25.25
CA PRO A 31 -7.91 -7.22 26.27
C PRO A 31 -9.10 -8.05 25.75
N ASN A 32 -9.66 -8.89 26.62
CA ASN A 32 -10.81 -9.76 26.31
C ASN A 32 -10.55 -10.81 25.22
N VAL A 33 -9.28 -11.06 24.88
CA VAL A 33 -8.85 -12.10 23.96
C VAL A 33 -7.85 -13.01 24.66
N TYR A 34 -8.07 -14.31 24.62
CA TYR A 34 -7.10 -15.30 25.08
C TYR A 34 -6.84 -16.33 23.99
N LEU A 35 -5.57 -16.58 23.69
CA LEU A 35 -5.13 -17.51 22.63
C LEU A 35 -4.23 -18.60 23.21
N LYS A 36 -4.66 -19.86 23.11
CA LYS A 36 -3.88 -21.04 23.48
C LYS A 36 -3.60 -21.90 22.26
N PHE A 37 -2.34 -21.91 21.83
CA PHE A 37 -1.86 -22.80 20.76
C PHE A 37 -1.71 -24.23 21.28
N ASP A 38 -1.91 -25.21 20.39
CA ASP A 38 -1.59 -26.61 20.68
C ASP A 38 -0.08 -26.79 20.76
N ASP A 39 0.39 -27.36 21.89
CA ASP A 39 1.80 -27.54 22.17
C ASP A 39 2.46 -28.56 21.22
N ASN A 40 1.68 -29.46 20.61
CA ASN A 40 2.14 -30.43 19.61
C ASN A 40 2.00 -29.94 18.17
N ASP A 41 1.06 -29.02 17.90
CA ASP A 41 0.72 -28.56 16.57
C ASP A 41 0.35 -27.07 16.56
N ILE A 42 1.36 -26.21 16.37
CA ILE A 42 1.17 -24.75 16.32
C ILE A 42 0.22 -24.26 15.21
N MET A 43 -0.17 -25.14 14.27
CA MET A 43 -1.17 -24.83 13.27
C MET A 43 -2.60 -24.85 13.84
N LYS A 44 -2.77 -25.22 15.11
CA LYS A 44 -4.07 -25.23 15.80
C LYS A 44 -4.02 -24.37 17.05
N ALA A 45 -5.09 -23.63 17.28
CA ALA A 45 -5.26 -22.84 18.49
C ALA A 45 -6.71 -22.79 18.96
N CYS A 46 -6.88 -22.63 20.27
CA CYS A 46 -8.11 -22.19 20.90
C CYS A 46 -8.07 -20.66 21.03
N LEU A 47 -9.14 -20.00 20.59
CA LEU A 47 -9.36 -18.57 20.78
C LEU A 47 -10.56 -18.40 21.69
N ILE A 48 -10.38 -17.75 22.84
CA ILE A 48 -11.46 -17.37 23.74
C ILE A 48 -11.66 -15.87 23.62
N LEU A 49 -12.86 -15.48 23.19
CA LEU A 49 -13.28 -14.09 23.12
C LEU A 49 -14.23 -13.82 24.29
N THR A 50 -14.09 -12.68 24.95
CA THR A 50 -15.01 -12.26 26.03
C THR A 50 -15.70 -10.95 25.63
N PRO A 51 -16.77 -11.02 24.79
CA PRO A 51 -17.50 -9.82 24.40
C PRO A 51 -18.16 -9.15 25.60
N GLU A 52 -18.21 -7.82 25.60
CA GLU A 52 -18.75 -7.06 26.73
C GLU A 52 -20.23 -7.40 26.98
N GLY A 53 -20.58 -7.66 28.24
CA GLY A 53 -21.95 -8.02 28.64
C GLY A 53 -22.44 -9.39 28.17
N GLN A 54 -21.58 -10.22 27.57
CA GLN A 54 -21.93 -11.55 27.05
C GLN A 54 -21.09 -12.66 27.70
N LYS A 55 -21.53 -13.91 27.52
CA LYS A 55 -20.72 -15.07 27.95
C LYS A 55 -19.48 -15.20 27.06
N PRO A 56 -18.34 -15.66 27.61
CA PRO A 56 -17.17 -15.99 26.80
C PRO A 56 -17.51 -16.98 25.69
N LEU A 57 -16.91 -16.78 24.52
CA LEU A 57 -17.07 -17.62 23.33
C LEU A 57 -15.77 -18.36 23.06
N HIS A 58 -15.86 -19.68 22.91
CA HIS A 58 -14.74 -20.50 22.47
C HIS A 58 -14.79 -20.71 20.95
N LEU A 59 -13.69 -20.38 20.28
CA LEU A 59 -13.45 -20.59 18.85
C LEU A 59 -12.23 -21.50 18.67
N ARG A 60 -12.19 -22.21 17.54
CA ARG A 60 -11.04 -23.00 17.10
C ARG A 60 -10.46 -22.35 15.86
N ILE A 61 -9.13 -22.18 15.85
CA ILE A 61 -8.37 -21.71 14.70
C ILE A 61 -7.56 -22.87 14.14
N ASN A 62 -7.63 -23.05 12.84
CA ASN A 62 -6.80 -23.97 12.07
C ASN A 62 -6.07 -23.18 10.98
N PHE A 63 -4.75 -23.06 11.11
CA PHE A 63 -3.90 -22.42 10.12
C PHE A 63 -3.58 -23.43 9.01
N PRO A 64 -3.98 -23.18 7.76
CA PRO A 64 -3.64 -24.08 6.68
C PRO A 64 -2.14 -23.97 6.35
N GLY A 65 -1.57 -25.01 5.71
CA GLY A 65 -0.15 -25.03 5.32
C GLY A 65 0.27 -23.90 4.37
N ARG A 66 -0.68 -23.20 3.76
CA ARG A 66 -0.47 -22.03 2.90
C ARG A 66 -0.74 -20.69 3.59
N TYR A 67 -1.05 -20.64 4.88
CA TYR A 67 -1.18 -19.39 5.62
C TYR A 67 0.11 -18.55 5.49
N PRO A 68 0.05 -17.23 5.20
CA PRO A 68 -1.13 -16.36 5.15
C PRO A 68 -1.71 -16.17 3.73
N LEU A 69 -1.25 -16.94 2.74
CA LEU A 69 -1.71 -16.82 1.36
C LEU A 69 -3.20 -17.16 1.22
N ILE A 70 -3.71 -17.95 2.15
CA ILE A 70 -5.13 -18.27 2.32
C ILE A 70 -5.50 -18.05 3.78
N ALA A 71 -6.77 -17.73 4.01
CA ALA A 71 -7.31 -17.42 5.34
C ALA A 71 -7.16 -18.60 6.31
N PRO A 72 -6.98 -18.35 7.62
CA PRO A 72 -7.14 -19.39 8.62
C PRO A 72 -8.62 -19.81 8.69
N GLU A 73 -8.85 -21.08 8.94
CA GLU A 73 -10.20 -21.58 9.20
C GLU A 73 -10.53 -21.33 10.68
N ILE A 74 -11.59 -20.55 10.93
CA ILE A 74 -12.03 -20.22 12.29
C ILE A 74 -13.48 -20.65 12.47
N THR A 75 -13.70 -21.56 13.42
CA THR A 75 -15.03 -22.11 13.73
C THR A 75 -15.41 -21.83 15.17
N ILE A 76 -16.66 -21.44 15.41
CA ILE A 76 -17.18 -21.24 16.76
C ILE A 76 -17.63 -22.56 17.36
N GLN A 77 -17.17 -22.84 18.58
CA GLN A 77 -17.53 -24.05 19.33
C GLN A 77 -18.64 -23.75 20.35
N SER A 78 -18.63 -22.54 20.90
CA SER A 78 -19.71 -22.03 21.75
C SER A 78 -21.01 -21.85 20.97
N ARG A 79 -22.14 -22.03 21.66
CA ARG A 79 -23.46 -21.80 21.07
C ARG A 79 -23.84 -20.34 21.20
N ILE A 80 -24.09 -19.69 20.07
CA ILE A 80 -24.54 -18.30 20.00
C ILE A 80 -25.68 -18.14 18.99
N ILE A 81 -26.61 -17.23 19.30
CA ILE A 81 -27.60 -16.74 18.36
C ILE A 81 -27.01 -15.50 17.66
N HIS A 82 -26.71 -15.63 16.38
CA HIS A 82 -26.10 -14.56 15.59
C HIS A 82 -26.49 -14.70 14.11
N PRO A 83 -26.85 -13.61 13.40
CA PRO A 83 -27.34 -13.68 12.02
C PRO A 83 -26.29 -14.21 11.04
N ASN A 84 -25.01 -13.89 11.27
CA ASN A 84 -23.88 -14.32 10.43
C ASN A 84 -23.13 -15.54 11.00
N VAL A 85 -23.76 -16.36 11.85
CA VAL A 85 -23.20 -17.62 12.34
C VAL A 85 -24.14 -18.77 11.98
N PHE A 86 -23.64 -19.73 11.22
CA PHE A 86 -24.39 -20.88 10.73
C PHE A 86 -23.78 -22.17 11.28
N ASN A 87 -24.41 -22.77 12.27
CA ASN A 87 -23.84 -23.85 13.08
C ASN A 87 -22.52 -23.42 13.75
N ASP A 88 -21.38 -23.88 13.25
CA ASP A 88 -20.03 -23.55 13.69
C ASP A 88 -19.30 -22.60 12.72
N TYR A 89 -19.88 -22.34 11.54
CA TYR A 89 -19.31 -21.46 10.53
C TYR A 89 -19.63 -19.99 10.83
N ILE A 90 -18.60 -19.14 10.75
CA ILE A 90 -18.71 -17.68 10.89
C ILE A 90 -18.62 -17.07 9.49
N CYS A 91 -19.70 -16.43 9.04
CA CYS A 91 -19.72 -15.71 7.78
C CYS A 91 -19.15 -14.29 7.99
N ALA A 92 -17.84 -14.17 7.82
CA ALA A 92 -17.13 -12.90 7.87
C ALA A 92 -16.22 -12.78 6.64
N THR A 93 -16.32 -11.65 5.93
CA THR A 93 -15.54 -11.39 4.71
C THR A 93 -14.03 -11.48 4.98
N MET A 94 -13.56 -11.03 6.15
CA MET A 94 -12.15 -11.19 6.52
C MET A 94 -11.69 -12.63 6.77
N LEU A 95 -12.57 -13.64 6.69
CA LEU A 95 -12.21 -15.06 6.74
C LEU A 95 -12.41 -15.77 5.39
N ASN A 96 -12.92 -15.06 4.38
CA ASN A 96 -13.13 -15.62 3.05
C ASN A 96 -11.91 -15.33 2.17
N THR A 97 -11.21 -16.41 1.78
CA THR A 97 -10.00 -16.33 0.93
C THR A 97 -10.28 -15.70 -0.43
N GLU A 98 -11.48 -15.91 -0.98
CA GLU A 98 -11.87 -15.39 -2.29
C GLU A 98 -12.42 -13.97 -2.21
N GLU A 99 -13.02 -13.61 -1.07
CA GLU A 99 -13.74 -12.35 -0.90
C GLU A 99 -13.36 -11.65 0.41
N GLY A 100 -12.32 -10.82 0.38
CA GLY A 100 -11.98 -9.91 1.48
C GLY A 100 -10.77 -10.32 2.34
N TRP A 101 -10.30 -11.57 2.26
CA TRP A 101 -9.00 -11.95 2.83
C TRP A 101 -7.86 -11.29 2.07
N THR A 102 -6.89 -10.74 2.81
CA THR A 102 -5.60 -10.36 2.27
C THR A 102 -4.48 -10.95 3.12
N PRO A 103 -3.38 -11.46 2.51
CA PRO A 103 -2.20 -11.91 3.27
C PRO A 103 -1.57 -10.82 4.14
N ALA A 104 -2.01 -9.57 3.99
CA ALA A 104 -1.64 -8.45 4.83
C ALA A 104 -2.18 -8.53 6.27
N TYR A 105 -3.28 -9.24 6.51
CA TYR A 105 -3.84 -9.38 7.86
C TYR A 105 -2.89 -10.15 8.77
N THR A 106 -2.71 -9.64 9.99
CA THR A 106 -2.00 -10.33 11.08
C THR A 106 -3.00 -11.09 11.95
N LEU A 107 -2.55 -12.12 12.67
CA LEU A 107 -3.40 -12.80 13.65
C LEU A 107 -4.00 -11.83 14.67
N LYS A 108 -3.20 -10.85 15.14
CA LYS A 108 -3.67 -9.81 16.07
C LYS A 108 -4.84 -9.01 15.48
N ALA A 109 -4.71 -8.56 14.22
CA ALA A 109 -5.80 -7.85 13.55
C ALA A 109 -7.06 -8.73 13.40
N ILE A 110 -6.89 -10.02 13.04
CA ILE A 110 -8.01 -10.96 12.87
C ILE A 110 -8.78 -11.16 14.18
N VAL A 111 -8.08 -11.40 15.30
CA VAL A 111 -8.76 -11.62 16.59
C VAL A 111 -9.44 -10.36 17.14
N ILE A 112 -8.86 -9.19 16.90
CA ILE A 112 -9.49 -7.90 17.26
C ILE A 112 -10.76 -7.68 16.43
N GLN A 113 -10.68 -7.92 15.11
CA GLN A 113 -11.86 -7.79 14.23
C GLN A 113 -12.95 -8.80 14.60
N LEU A 114 -12.60 -10.03 14.96
CA LEU A 114 -13.56 -11.02 15.44
C LEU A 114 -14.19 -10.62 16.79
N LEU A 115 -13.40 -10.12 17.74
CA LEU A 115 -13.96 -9.59 18.98
C LEU A 115 -14.94 -8.44 18.70
N SER A 116 -14.55 -7.51 17.83
CA SER A 116 -15.41 -6.41 17.40
C SER A 116 -16.70 -6.94 16.75
N PHE A 117 -16.61 -7.93 15.87
CA PHE A 117 -17.76 -8.56 15.22
C PHE A 117 -18.78 -9.09 16.24
N PHE A 118 -18.34 -9.71 17.35
CA PHE A 118 -19.25 -10.18 18.40
C PHE A 118 -19.69 -9.11 19.42
N CYS A 119 -18.97 -7.97 19.48
CA CYS A 119 -19.31 -6.81 20.31
C CYS A 119 -20.22 -5.79 19.62
N SER A 120 -20.30 -5.80 18.28
CA SER A 120 -21.12 -4.83 17.53
C SER A 120 -22.56 -4.80 18.01
N ALA A 121 -23.16 -3.60 18.05
CA ALA A 121 -24.58 -3.44 18.36
C ALA A 121 -25.47 -3.82 17.16
N SER A 122 -24.95 -3.64 15.95
CA SER A 122 -25.64 -3.90 14.70
C SER A 122 -24.71 -4.41 13.62
N LEU A 123 -25.28 -5.08 12.61
CA LEU A 123 -24.54 -5.60 11.46
C LEU A 123 -25.21 -5.18 10.16
N GLU A 124 -24.42 -4.67 9.23
CA GLU A 124 -24.83 -4.50 7.83
C GLU A 124 -24.83 -5.87 7.13
N GLN A 125 -25.82 -6.11 6.28
CA GLN A 125 -25.97 -7.34 5.52
C GLN A 125 -25.60 -7.12 4.04
N ASP A 126 -24.70 -7.95 3.53
CA ASP A 126 -24.16 -7.82 2.16
C ASP A 126 -25.20 -8.05 1.06
N HIS A 127 -26.33 -8.71 1.35
CA HIS A 127 -27.32 -9.09 0.35
C HIS A 127 -28.43 -8.06 0.11
N ASP A 128 -28.71 -7.19 1.08
CA ASP A 128 -29.84 -6.26 1.00
C ASP A 128 -29.56 -4.86 1.58
N ASN A 129 -28.31 -4.55 1.94
CA ASN A 129 -27.91 -3.31 2.60
C ASN A 129 -28.74 -3.00 3.87
N SER A 130 -29.38 -4.00 4.47
CA SER A 130 -30.11 -3.83 5.72
C SER A 130 -29.15 -3.84 6.91
N THR A 131 -29.55 -3.18 7.99
CA THR A 131 -28.84 -3.20 9.26
C THR A 131 -29.67 -3.97 10.28
N ILE A 132 -29.11 -5.05 10.83
CA ILE A 132 -29.74 -5.87 11.86
C ILE A 132 -29.25 -5.40 13.23
N ASP A 133 -30.19 -5.03 14.12
CA ASP A 133 -29.91 -4.85 15.54
C ASP A 133 -29.74 -6.21 16.23
N LEU A 134 -28.55 -6.44 16.79
CA LEU A 134 -28.19 -7.74 17.35
C LEU A 134 -28.93 -8.06 18.66
N ALA A 135 -29.30 -7.06 19.45
CA ALA A 135 -30.05 -7.26 20.68
C ALA A 135 -31.48 -7.71 20.36
N GLN A 136 -32.14 -7.03 19.43
CA GLN A 136 -33.48 -7.38 18.97
C GLN A 136 -33.50 -8.77 18.32
N TYR A 137 -32.53 -9.06 17.46
CA TYR A 137 -32.40 -10.38 16.81
C TYR A 137 -32.28 -11.50 17.85
N ARG A 138 -31.41 -11.33 18.85
CA ARG A 138 -31.22 -12.31 19.93
C ARG A 138 -32.46 -12.48 20.78
N GLU A 139 -33.16 -11.40 21.11
CA GLU A 139 -34.39 -11.44 21.90
C GLU A 139 -35.50 -12.22 21.15
N GLN A 140 -35.74 -11.87 19.88
CA GLN A 140 -36.76 -12.53 19.05
C GLN A 140 -36.46 -14.02 18.88
N ALA A 141 -35.21 -14.37 18.58
CA ALA A 141 -34.81 -15.77 18.41
C ALA A 141 -34.88 -16.56 19.73
N THR A 142 -34.54 -15.94 20.86
CA THR A 142 -34.66 -16.59 22.18
C THR A 142 -36.13 -16.83 22.55
N GLN A 143 -37.03 -15.90 22.21
CA GLN A 143 -38.47 -16.08 22.41
C GLN A 143 -39.04 -17.19 21.50
N MET A 144 -38.55 -17.31 20.27
CA MET A 144 -39.06 -18.28 19.29
C MET A 144 -38.51 -19.69 19.46
N TYR A 145 -37.22 -19.82 19.77
CA TYR A 145 -36.50 -21.11 19.81
C TYR A 145 -36.02 -21.52 21.20
N GLY A 146 -36.20 -20.66 22.21
CA GLY A 146 -35.64 -20.86 23.55
C GLY A 146 -34.17 -20.43 23.65
N GLY A 147 -33.67 -20.34 24.88
CA GLY A 147 -32.25 -20.05 25.13
C GLY A 147 -31.35 -21.23 24.75
N LEU A 148 -30.14 -20.94 24.27
CA LEU A 148 -29.13 -21.95 23.97
C LEU A 148 -28.36 -22.33 25.25
N ALA A 149 -28.46 -23.59 25.66
CA ALA A 149 -27.53 -24.15 26.64
C ALA A 149 -26.18 -24.43 25.95
N ASP A 150 -25.12 -23.81 26.43
CA ASP A 150 -23.76 -24.06 25.98
C ASP A 150 -23.02 -24.91 27.02
N ASN A 151 -22.83 -26.19 26.70
CA ASN A 151 -22.11 -27.15 27.54
C ASN A 151 -20.76 -27.53 26.91
N PHE A 152 -20.25 -26.71 25.98
CA PHE A 152 -18.98 -27.00 25.35
C PHE A 152 -17.84 -26.95 26.37
N ALA A 153 -17.03 -28.00 26.40
CA ALA A 153 -15.82 -28.07 27.21
C ALA A 153 -14.61 -28.41 26.33
N CYS A 154 -13.51 -27.70 26.54
CA CYS A 154 -12.28 -27.90 25.78
C CYS A 154 -11.18 -28.48 26.66
N SER A 155 -10.63 -29.63 26.28
CA SER A 155 -9.48 -30.23 26.98
C SER A 155 -8.17 -29.50 26.72
N LEU A 156 -8.03 -28.78 25.60
CA LEU A 156 -6.79 -28.10 25.22
C LEU A 156 -6.57 -26.81 26.02
N CYS A 157 -7.60 -25.96 26.12
CA CYS A 157 -7.53 -24.69 26.82
C CYS A 157 -8.24 -24.70 28.19
N GLY A 158 -9.00 -25.75 28.53
CA GLY A 158 -9.76 -25.81 29.78
C GLY A 158 -11.05 -24.99 29.81
N PHE A 159 -11.51 -24.46 28.67
CA PHE A 159 -12.78 -23.76 28.58
C PHE A 159 -13.93 -24.68 29.02
N GLY A 160 -14.87 -24.16 29.83
CA GLY A 160 -16.07 -24.88 30.27
C GLY A 160 -15.85 -26.00 31.30
N THR A 161 -14.62 -26.21 31.80
CA THR A 161 -14.35 -27.20 32.86
C THR A 161 -14.39 -26.57 34.26
N SER A 162 -14.64 -27.38 35.30
CA SER A 162 -14.78 -26.93 36.69
C SER A 162 -13.50 -26.42 37.35
N SER A 163 -12.35 -26.59 36.70
CA SER A 163 -11.10 -25.88 36.99
C SER A 163 -10.81 -25.01 35.77
N PRO A 164 -11.20 -23.72 35.76
CA PRO A 164 -10.75 -22.84 34.71
C PRO A 164 -9.21 -22.91 34.67
N PRO A 165 -8.57 -22.85 33.49
CA PRO A 165 -7.15 -22.53 33.47
C PRO A 165 -7.01 -21.26 34.32
N ALA A 166 -6.12 -21.28 35.32
CA ALA A 166 -5.64 -20.03 35.85
C ALA A 166 -5.25 -19.20 34.62
N PRO A 167 -5.61 -17.90 34.52
CA PRO A 167 -4.88 -17.04 33.61
C PRO A 167 -3.42 -17.31 33.95
N ALA A 168 -2.71 -18.00 33.05
CA ALA A 168 -1.29 -18.22 33.24
C ALA A 168 -0.74 -16.84 33.51
N ASP A 169 0.06 -16.67 34.58
CA ASP A 169 0.72 -15.42 34.94
C ASP A 169 1.25 -14.74 33.66
N GLU A 170 0.39 -13.95 33.03
CA GLU A 170 0.69 -13.19 31.84
C GLU A 170 1.23 -11.93 32.44
N MET A 171 2.57 -11.95 32.55
CA MET A 171 3.39 -10.79 32.78
C MET A 171 2.70 -9.58 32.15
N GLU A 172 2.26 -8.65 33.00
CA GLU A 172 1.48 -7.51 32.56
C GLU A 172 2.22 -6.82 31.40
N THR A 173 1.48 -6.48 30.36
CA THR A 173 1.93 -5.76 29.16
C THR A 173 2.30 -4.30 29.46
N CYS A 174 2.82 -4.03 30.67
CA CYS A 174 3.35 -2.74 31.03
C CYS A 174 4.85 -2.62 30.72
N ASP A 175 5.62 -3.69 30.54
CA ASP A 175 7.09 -3.57 30.60
C ASP A 175 7.81 -3.04 29.36
N VAL A 176 7.15 -2.70 28.26
CA VAL A 176 7.80 -2.00 27.12
C VAL A 176 7.46 -0.52 27.11
N LEU A 177 6.20 -0.16 27.36
CA LEU A 177 5.77 1.24 27.48
C LEU A 177 6.12 1.83 28.85
N ALA A 178 6.05 1.06 29.94
CA ALA A 178 6.53 1.48 31.26
C ALA A 178 8.07 1.51 31.34
N PHE A 179 8.79 0.64 30.61
CA PHE A 179 10.25 0.73 30.48
C PHE A 179 10.68 1.92 29.61
N ALA A 180 9.90 2.26 28.58
CA ALA A 180 10.04 3.51 27.85
C ALA A 180 9.79 4.71 28.78
N ASP A 181 8.69 4.71 29.55
CA ASP A 181 8.35 5.77 30.51
C ASP A 181 9.40 5.96 31.61
N ALA A 182 10.10 4.89 32.00
CA ALA A 182 11.20 4.92 32.96
C ALA A 182 12.52 5.47 32.38
N ILE A 183 12.69 5.48 31.04
CA ILE A 183 13.92 5.92 30.37
C ILE A 183 13.57 6.95 29.27
N PRO A 184 13.66 8.26 29.56
CA PRO A 184 13.26 9.31 28.63
C PRO A 184 13.91 9.24 27.24
N SER A 185 15.15 8.76 27.14
CA SER A 185 15.86 8.57 25.86
C SER A 185 15.29 7.43 25.01
N ILE A 186 14.81 6.34 25.63
CA ILE A 186 14.18 5.21 24.95
C ILE A 186 12.73 5.56 24.58
N LYS A 187 11.99 6.28 25.42
CA LYS A 187 10.67 6.84 25.06
C LYS A 187 10.75 7.77 23.85
N THR A 188 11.75 8.64 23.83
CA THR A 188 11.97 9.55 22.69
C THR A 188 12.34 8.78 21.43
N MET A 189 13.08 7.67 21.54
CA MET A 189 13.40 6.79 20.42
C MET A 189 12.19 5.99 19.93
N ILE A 190 11.42 5.36 20.82
CA ILE A 190 10.25 4.53 20.49
C ILE A 190 9.12 5.38 19.88
N ASN A 191 8.94 6.61 20.39
CA ASN A 191 7.99 7.56 19.84
C ASN A 191 8.57 8.42 18.70
N SER A 192 9.83 8.17 18.29
CA SER A 192 10.37 8.85 17.12
C SER A 192 9.72 8.29 15.87
N TYR A 193 9.44 9.19 14.92
CA TYR A 193 8.95 8.84 13.59
C TYR A 193 9.82 7.77 12.91
N ASP A 194 11.13 7.79 13.15
CA ASP A 194 12.09 6.84 12.58
C ASP A 194 11.85 5.40 13.06
N PHE A 195 11.49 5.19 14.33
CA PHE A 195 11.24 3.84 14.85
C PHE A 195 9.95 3.23 14.29
N ILE A 196 8.87 4.02 14.23
CA ILE A 196 7.60 3.60 13.62
C ILE A 196 7.82 3.24 12.15
N ARG A 197 8.49 4.12 11.40
CA ARG A 197 8.80 3.90 9.98
C ARG A 197 9.65 2.64 9.76
N ILE A 198 10.66 2.39 10.60
CA ILE A 198 11.50 1.18 10.52
C ILE A 198 10.67 -0.11 10.70
N ARG A 199 9.63 -0.10 11.56
CA ARG A 199 8.73 -1.24 11.74
C ARG A 199 7.78 -1.44 10.56
N GLU A 200 7.42 -0.37 9.86
CA GLU A 200 6.56 -0.41 8.68
C GLU A 200 7.28 -0.86 7.41
N LEU A 201 8.62 -0.74 7.36
CA LEU A 201 9.46 -1.21 6.25
C LEU A 201 9.58 -2.75 6.21
N GLN A 202 8.48 -3.43 5.95
CA GLN A 202 8.41 -4.88 5.88
C GLN A 202 7.51 -5.33 4.73
N CYS A 203 7.72 -6.57 4.28
CA CYS A 203 6.83 -7.21 3.31
C CYS A 203 5.41 -7.29 3.88
N PHE A 204 4.40 -6.76 3.19
CA PHE A 204 3.02 -6.79 3.69
C PHE A 204 2.52 -8.22 3.89
N CYS A 205 2.95 -9.16 3.03
CA CYS A 205 2.52 -10.57 3.05
C CYS A 205 3.34 -11.41 4.05
N LEU A 206 4.67 -11.34 4.04
CA LEU A 206 5.48 -12.19 4.92
C LEU A 206 5.85 -11.54 6.25
N LYS A 207 5.60 -10.23 6.42
CA LYS A 207 6.02 -9.42 7.59
C LYS A 207 7.51 -9.51 7.87
N TRP A 208 8.30 -9.67 6.80
CA TRP A 208 9.76 -9.70 6.88
C TRP A 208 10.32 -8.30 6.68
N SER A 209 11.12 -7.85 7.65
CA SER A 209 11.76 -6.54 7.64
C SER A 209 12.81 -6.40 6.53
N PHE A 210 12.88 -5.21 5.95
CA PHE A 210 13.87 -4.79 4.95
C PHE A 210 15.34 -5.06 5.34
N LEU A 211 15.65 -5.18 6.64
CA LEU A 211 17.01 -5.45 7.11
C LEU A 211 17.59 -6.75 6.55
N ASN A 212 16.72 -7.73 6.32
CA ASN A 212 17.10 -9.11 6.00
C ASN A 212 16.41 -9.65 4.73
N THR A 213 15.66 -8.82 4.00
CA THR A 213 14.97 -9.25 2.79
C THR A 213 14.99 -8.19 1.70
N LYS A 214 14.99 -8.64 0.44
CA LYS A 214 14.86 -7.78 -0.73
C LYS A 214 13.41 -7.33 -0.82
N LEU A 215 13.18 -6.03 -0.68
CA LEU A 215 11.85 -5.42 -0.75
C LEU A 215 11.76 -4.57 -2.01
N GLY A 216 10.56 -4.52 -2.54
CA GLY A 216 10.20 -3.75 -3.72
C GLY A 216 8.70 -3.55 -3.74
N ILE A 217 8.17 -3.14 -4.88
CA ILE A 217 6.75 -2.88 -5.08
C ILE A 217 6.22 -3.70 -6.27
N GLY A 218 4.95 -4.07 -6.20
CA GLY A 218 4.24 -4.64 -7.33
C GLY A 218 3.92 -3.57 -8.36
N ILE A 219 4.17 -3.84 -9.64
CA ILE A 219 3.82 -2.95 -10.76
C ILE A 219 2.93 -3.69 -11.72
N SER A 220 1.84 -3.03 -12.11
CA SER A 220 0.96 -3.45 -13.19
C SER A 220 1.08 -2.50 -14.36
N ILE A 221 1.05 -3.05 -15.57
CA ILE A 221 1.11 -2.29 -16.81
C ILE A 221 -0.22 -2.50 -17.51
N LYS A 222 -0.99 -1.43 -17.68
CA LYS A 222 -2.28 -1.43 -18.40
C LYS A 222 -2.17 -0.58 -19.66
N GLY A 223 -2.98 -0.89 -20.67
CA GLY A 223 -3.05 -0.13 -21.91
C GLY A 223 -2.18 -0.71 -23.03
N GLY A 224 -2.61 -0.48 -24.28
CA GLY A 224 -1.89 -0.91 -25.49
C GLY A 224 -0.78 0.09 -25.86
N ASN A 225 -0.97 0.87 -26.92
CA ASN A 225 0.03 1.81 -27.45
C ASN A 225 0.44 2.95 -26.48
N ARG A 226 -0.23 3.09 -25.34
CA ARG A 226 0.11 4.05 -24.27
C ARG A 226 0.10 3.30 -22.94
N PRO A 227 1.26 2.83 -22.46
CA PRO A 227 1.33 2.10 -21.20
C PRO A 227 1.02 3.03 -20.03
N ILE A 228 0.18 2.55 -19.13
CA ILE A 228 -0.17 3.16 -17.85
C ILE A 228 0.39 2.26 -16.76
N PHE A 229 1.34 2.78 -16.00
CA PHE A 229 1.98 2.07 -14.90
C PHE A 229 1.19 2.33 -13.62
N ARG A 230 0.72 1.27 -12.95
CA ARG A 230 0.07 1.39 -11.64
C ARG A 230 0.77 0.52 -10.61
N SER A 231 0.90 1.03 -9.41
CA SER A 231 1.42 0.32 -8.25
C SER A 231 0.70 0.86 -7.03
N GLU A 232 0.31 0.00 -6.10
CA GLU A 232 -0.21 0.46 -4.80
C GLU A 232 0.93 0.80 -3.83
N PHE A 233 2.20 0.66 -4.21
CA PHE A 233 3.36 0.94 -3.34
C PHE A 233 3.41 0.16 -2.03
N ASP A 234 2.67 -0.96 -1.95
CA ASP A 234 2.81 -1.90 -0.84
C ASP A 234 4.14 -2.65 -0.94
N LEU A 235 4.95 -2.57 0.11
CA LEU A 235 6.24 -3.26 0.13
C LEU A 235 6.04 -4.77 0.09
N LEU A 236 6.61 -5.40 -0.92
CA LEU A 236 6.54 -6.83 -1.17
C LEU A 236 7.96 -7.39 -1.26
N SER A 237 8.22 -8.47 -0.53
CA SER A 237 9.49 -9.18 -0.65
C SER A 237 9.59 -9.93 -1.98
N TRP A 238 10.80 -10.02 -2.52
CA TRP A 238 11.08 -10.87 -3.68
C TRP A 238 10.60 -12.31 -3.50
N GLU A 239 10.72 -12.89 -2.30
CA GLU A 239 10.26 -14.26 -2.02
C GLU A 239 8.74 -14.41 -2.11
N ALA A 240 7.97 -13.50 -1.49
CA ALA A 240 6.52 -13.46 -1.63
C ALA A 240 6.08 -13.36 -3.11
N PHE A 241 6.76 -12.51 -3.89
CA PHE A 241 6.46 -12.37 -5.31
C PHE A 241 6.87 -13.62 -6.12
N SER A 242 8.12 -14.05 -6.04
CA SER A 242 8.69 -15.05 -6.94
C SER A 242 8.39 -16.49 -6.52
N THR A 243 8.45 -16.80 -5.22
CA THR A 243 8.27 -18.15 -4.67
C THR A 243 6.82 -18.44 -4.34
N HIS A 244 6.11 -17.47 -3.75
CA HIS A 244 4.73 -17.66 -3.30
C HIS A 244 3.66 -17.19 -4.29
N GLY A 245 4.06 -16.53 -5.38
CA GLY A 245 3.15 -16.12 -6.43
C GLY A 245 2.19 -15.00 -6.01
N VAL A 246 2.56 -14.16 -5.03
CA VAL A 246 1.73 -13.01 -4.63
C VAL A 246 1.66 -12.01 -5.79
N ARG A 247 0.45 -11.73 -6.27
CA ARG A 247 0.16 -10.87 -7.44
C ARG A 247 -0.91 -9.81 -7.19
N HIS A 248 -1.34 -9.65 -5.94
CA HIS A 248 -2.38 -8.71 -5.55
C HIS A 248 -1.88 -7.87 -4.38
N SER A 249 -2.25 -6.59 -4.37
CA SER A 249 -1.88 -5.63 -3.33
C SER A 249 -2.69 -5.84 -2.05
N VAL A 250 -2.47 -5.02 -1.01
CA VAL A 250 -3.27 -5.08 0.22
C VAL A 250 -4.76 -4.85 -0.08
N GLN A 251 -5.07 -4.01 -1.08
CA GLN A 251 -6.43 -3.70 -1.53
C GLN A 251 -6.84 -4.45 -2.79
N ASP A 252 -6.23 -5.62 -3.03
CA ASP A 252 -6.60 -6.51 -4.12
C ASP A 252 -6.38 -5.94 -5.54
N VAL A 253 -5.46 -4.99 -5.69
CA VAL A 253 -5.05 -4.48 -7.01
C VAL A 253 -4.02 -5.44 -7.61
N SER A 254 -4.36 -6.05 -8.75
CA SER A 254 -3.49 -6.99 -9.47
C SER A 254 -2.22 -6.33 -10.00
N PHE A 255 -1.08 -7.02 -9.90
CA PHE A 255 0.19 -6.67 -10.51
C PHE A 255 0.95 -7.93 -10.97
N ASP A 256 1.78 -7.79 -12.00
CA ASP A 256 2.51 -8.90 -12.62
C ASP A 256 4.03 -8.70 -12.59
N LYS A 257 4.50 -7.49 -12.29
CA LYS A 257 5.92 -7.14 -12.18
C LYS A 257 6.31 -6.80 -10.75
N TRP A 258 7.59 -6.94 -10.44
CA TRP A 258 8.18 -6.54 -9.16
C TRP A 258 9.37 -5.62 -9.41
N LEU A 259 9.36 -4.45 -8.78
CA LEU A 259 10.43 -3.46 -8.87
C LEU A 259 11.08 -3.27 -7.49
N PRO A 260 12.36 -3.62 -7.31
CA PRO A 260 13.07 -3.34 -6.07
C PRO A 260 13.16 -1.83 -5.80
N LEU A 261 12.98 -1.43 -4.54
CA LEU A 261 13.14 -0.05 -4.10
C LEU A 261 14.34 0.08 -3.15
N PRO A 262 15.19 1.12 -3.28
CA PRO A 262 16.19 1.41 -2.26
C PRO A 262 15.50 2.01 -1.04
N LEU A 263 15.51 1.26 0.07
CA LEU A 263 14.98 1.76 1.34
C LEU A 263 16.05 2.48 2.16
N ASN A 264 17.29 1.99 2.08
CA ASN A 264 18.48 2.67 2.56
C ASN A 264 19.72 2.15 1.81
N ARG A 265 20.90 2.70 2.10
CA ARG A 265 22.15 2.31 1.43
C ARG A 265 22.48 0.81 1.57
N ARG A 266 22.24 0.21 2.73
CA ARG A 266 22.47 -1.23 2.96
C ARG A 266 21.55 -2.07 2.09
N HIS A 267 20.27 -1.72 2.05
CA HIS A 267 19.26 -2.41 1.26
C HIS A 267 19.47 -2.22 -0.24
N TRP A 268 19.83 -1.02 -0.68
CA TRP A 268 20.23 -0.75 -2.06
C TRP A 268 21.32 -1.71 -2.55
N ASN A 269 22.38 -1.90 -1.75
CA ASN A 269 23.44 -2.86 -2.07
C ASN A 269 22.95 -4.31 -2.21
N GLN A 270 21.82 -4.67 -1.60
CA GLN A 270 21.22 -6.01 -1.73
C GLN A 270 20.39 -6.17 -3.00
N VAL A 271 19.79 -5.10 -3.53
CA VAL A 271 18.82 -5.16 -4.64
C VAL A 271 19.32 -4.56 -5.96
N LYS A 272 20.39 -3.77 -5.94
CA LYS A 272 20.82 -2.99 -7.11
C LYS A 272 21.20 -3.82 -8.33
N LYS A 273 21.62 -5.08 -8.14
CA LYS A 273 22.01 -5.96 -9.25
C LYS A 273 20.79 -6.42 -10.05
N GLU A 274 19.63 -6.51 -9.40
CA GLU A 274 18.38 -6.98 -9.96
C GLU A 274 17.58 -5.84 -10.63
N VAL A 275 17.75 -4.60 -10.16
CA VAL A 275 16.99 -3.42 -10.62
C VAL A 275 17.02 -3.27 -12.14
N LYS A 276 18.19 -3.37 -12.77
CA LYS A 276 18.31 -3.22 -14.23
C LYS A 276 17.45 -4.23 -14.98
N ALA A 277 17.49 -5.50 -14.55
CA ALA A 277 16.74 -6.56 -15.19
C ALA A 277 15.23 -6.37 -14.99
N CYS A 278 14.80 -5.97 -13.80
CA CYS A 278 13.40 -5.65 -13.51
C CYS A 278 12.88 -4.49 -14.36
N ILE A 279 13.62 -3.38 -14.44
CA ILE A 279 13.24 -2.21 -15.24
C ILE A 279 13.22 -2.57 -16.73
N GLN A 280 14.20 -3.33 -17.21
CA GLN A 280 14.24 -3.79 -18.59
C GLN A 280 13.04 -4.70 -18.95
N ASP A 281 12.65 -5.62 -18.06
CA ASP A 281 11.46 -6.45 -18.27
C ASP A 281 10.17 -5.63 -18.32
N ILE A 282 10.04 -4.64 -17.42
CA ILE A 282 8.93 -3.68 -17.43
C ILE A 282 8.90 -2.90 -18.76
N HIS A 283 10.07 -2.41 -19.21
CA HIS A 283 10.22 -1.65 -20.44
C HIS A 283 9.77 -2.44 -21.68
N ILE A 284 10.23 -3.69 -21.79
CA ILE A 284 9.88 -4.61 -22.89
C ILE A 284 8.39 -4.93 -22.85
N THR A 285 7.86 -5.26 -21.67
CA THR A 285 6.43 -5.61 -21.48
C THR A 285 5.53 -4.43 -21.85
N ALA A 286 5.92 -3.21 -21.49
CA ALA A 286 5.22 -1.98 -21.83
C ALA A 286 5.40 -1.55 -23.30
N SER A 287 6.18 -2.28 -24.11
CA SER A 287 6.47 -1.95 -25.52
C SER A 287 6.92 -0.50 -25.71
N MET A 288 7.78 -0.02 -24.81
CA MET A 288 8.25 1.35 -24.82
C MET A 288 9.22 1.58 -25.99
N LEU A 289 9.07 2.73 -26.64
CA LEU A 289 9.86 3.11 -27.83
C LEU A 289 11.09 3.97 -27.49
N SER A 290 11.03 4.71 -26.37
CA SER A 290 12.17 5.49 -25.91
C SER A 290 13.25 4.55 -25.37
N HIS A 291 14.51 4.94 -25.39
CA HIS A 291 15.58 4.14 -24.81
C HIS A 291 16.57 5.04 -24.09
N GLU A 292 16.22 5.42 -22.86
CA GLU A 292 17.15 6.11 -21.98
C GLU A 292 18.18 5.11 -21.41
N PRO A 293 19.40 5.55 -21.06
CA PRO A 293 20.40 4.68 -20.45
C PRO A 293 19.81 3.92 -19.25
N TYR A 294 20.08 2.62 -19.16
CA TYR A 294 19.53 1.77 -18.09
C TYR A 294 17.99 1.64 -18.05
N TYR A 295 17.28 2.04 -19.11
CA TYR A 295 15.81 2.00 -19.19
C TYR A 295 15.12 2.88 -18.13
N VAL A 296 15.79 3.95 -17.67
CA VAL A 296 15.26 4.85 -16.63
C VAL A 296 14.00 5.63 -17.06
N ASP A 297 13.69 5.64 -18.34
CA ASP A 297 12.43 6.17 -18.86
C ASP A 297 11.20 5.44 -18.30
N VAL A 298 11.33 4.17 -17.90
CA VAL A 298 10.29 3.49 -17.10
C VAL A 298 9.99 4.25 -15.81
N LEU A 299 11.02 4.74 -15.12
CA LEU A 299 10.85 5.54 -13.89
C LEU A 299 10.25 6.90 -14.22
N TYR A 300 10.66 7.54 -15.32
CA TYR A 300 10.07 8.81 -15.76
C TYR A 300 8.56 8.66 -16.02
N HIS A 301 8.16 7.59 -16.70
CA HIS A 301 6.76 7.27 -16.94
C HIS A 301 6.00 6.94 -15.65
N THR A 302 6.56 6.11 -14.77
CA THR A 302 5.91 5.71 -13.53
C THR A 302 5.73 6.90 -12.60
N MET A 303 6.77 7.70 -12.39
CA MET A 303 6.72 8.93 -11.60
C MET A 303 5.69 9.91 -12.14
N ASN A 304 5.67 10.15 -13.46
CA ASN A 304 4.65 11.00 -14.08
C ASN A 304 3.23 10.45 -13.88
N THR A 305 3.04 9.12 -13.96
CA THR A 305 1.73 8.50 -13.76
C THR A 305 1.22 8.69 -12.33
N VAL A 306 2.10 8.58 -11.33
CA VAL A 306 1.77 8.86 -9.92
C VAL A 306 1.23 10.28 -9.76
N VAL A 307 1.88 11.29 -10.34
CA VAL A 307 1.42 12.69 -10.18
C VAL A 307 0.10 12.95 -10.94
N VAL A 308 -0.08 12.34 -12.12
CA VAL A 308 -1.33 12.48 -12.90
C VAL A 308 -2.51 11.86 -12.13
N GLN A 309 -2.31 10.66 -11.56
CA GLN A 309 -3.32 10.00 -10.74
C GLN A 309 -3.64 10.86 -9.52
N PHE A 310 -2.62 11.30 -8.79
CA PHE A 310 -2.77 12.18 -7.62
C PHE A 310 -3.54 13.47 -7.94
N SER A 311 -3.23 14.13 -9.07
CA SER A 311 -3.93 15.35 -9.48
C SER A 311 -5.39 15.09 -9.83
N SER A 312 -5.69 13.94 -10.44
CA SER A 312 -7.05 13.54 -10.83
C SER A 312 -7.90 13.21 -9.59
N ASP A 313 -7.32 12.52 -8.61
CA ASP A 313 -8.00 12.19 -7.37
C ASP A 313 -8.28 13.44 -6.53
N ALA A 314 -7.36 14.42 -6.54
CA ALA A 314 -7.60 15.74 -5.94
C ALA A 314 -8.73 16.56 -6.61
N GLU A 315 -9.13 16.24 -7.86
CA GLU A 315 -10.28 16.88 -8.53
C GLU A 315 -11.63 16.27 -8.14
N LYS A 316 -11.66 14.98 -7.80
CA LYS A 316 -12.90 14.25 -7.48
C LYS A 316 -13.44 14.52 -6.08
N GLY A 317 -12.66 15.17 -5.21
CA GLY A 317 -13.00 15.37 -3.81
C GLY A 317 -13.03 14.05 -3.02
N TYR A 318 -13.39 14.11 -1.73
CA TYR A 318 -13.49 12.93 -0.86
C TYR A 318 -14.64 11.97 -1.22
N ASP A 319 -15.58 12.40 -2.07
CA ASP A 319 -16.85 11.69 -2.35
C ASP A 319 -16.81 10.76 -3.57
N GLY A 320 -15.69 10.70 -4.31
CA GLY A 320 -15.54 9.83 -5.49
C GLY A 320 -14.20 9.09 -5.68
N PRO A 321 -13.51 8.60 -4.63
CA PRO A 321 -12.31 7.79 -4.80
C PRO A 321 -12.66 6.42 -5.41
N ASP A 322 -11.73 5.86 -6.20
CA ASP A 322 -11.78 4.44 -6.54
C ASP A 322 -11.63 3.67 -5.22
N ALA A 323 -12.72 3.04 -4.74
CA ALA A 323 -12.83 2.43 -3.41
C ALA A 323 -11.77 1.35 -3.12
N ARG A 324 -10.99 0.97 -4.13
CA ARG A 324 -9.97 -0.10 -4.08
C ARG A 324 -8.52 0.40 -4.13
N SER A 325 -8.24 1.70 -4.28
CA SER A 325 -6.85 2.21 -4.30
C SER A 325 -6.58 3.09 -3.08
N THR A 326 -5.40 2.98 -2.48
CA THR A 326 -5.00 3.78 -1.29
C THR A 326 -4.27 5.03 -1.76
N LEU A 327 -3.77 5.02 -3.00
CA LEU A 327 -3.22 6.20 -3.66
C LEU A 327 -4.27 7.29 -3.89
N SER A 328 -5.55 6.93 -4.03
CA SER A 328 -6.67 7.86 -4.17
C SER A 328 -7.18 8.44 -2.85
N HIS A 329 -6.94 7.76 -1.72
CA HIS A 329 -7.45 8.15 -0.39
C HIS A 329 -6.42 8.86 0.51
N ALA A 330 -5.12 8.74 0.26
CA ALA A 330 -4.09 9.31 1.12
C ALA A 330 -3.01 10.03 0.29
N SER A 331 -2.99 11.37 0.34
CA SER A 331 -1.93 12.19 -0.26
C SER A 331 -0.53 11.78 0.21
N GLU A 332 -0.43 11.24 1.43
CA GLU A 332 0.79 10.70 2.02
C GLU A 332 1.38 9.53 1.21
N LYS A 333 0.56 8.53 0.85
CA LYS A 333 1.03 7.35 0.09
C LYS A 333 1.49 7.72 -1.32
N ALA A 334 0.82 8.69 -1.96
CA ALA A 334 1.24 9.21 -3.27
C ALA A 334 2.58 9.97 -3.20
N VAL A 335 2.80 10.71 -2.11
CA VAL A 335 4.08 11.38 -1.85
C VAL A 335 5.19 10.37 -1.57
N ASP A 336 4.95 9.40 -0.69
CA ASP A 336 5.89 8.31 -0.40
C ASP A 336 6.24 7.50 -1.64
N ALA A 337 5.25 7.20 -2.48
CA ALA A 337 5.42 6.56 -3.76
C ALA A 337 6.39 7.34 -4.66
N TYR A 338 6.17 8.65 -4.78
CA TYR A 338 7.00 9.52 -5.59
C TYR A 338 8.43 9.62 -5.04
N PHE A 339 8.60 9.75 -3.71
CA PHE A 339 9.92 9.72 -3.07
C PHE A 339 10.65 8.38 -3.26
N GLY A 340 9.94 7.26 -3.15
CA GLY A 340 10.51 5.93 -3.36
C GLY A 340 11.04 5.73 -4.79
N LEU A 341 10.28 6.17 -5.79
CA LEU A 341 10.72 6.16 -7.19
C LEU A 341 11.86 7.14 -7.45
N TYR A 342 11.79 8.35 -6.87
CA TYR A 342 12.87 9.33 -6.99
C TYR A 342 14.16 8.79 -6.38
N HIS A 343 14.12 8.18 -5.20
CA HIS A 343 15.28 7.60 -4.55
C HIS A 343 15.88 6.45 -5.38
N LEU A 344 15.04 5.65 -6.04
CA LEU A 344 15.50 4.65 -7.03
C LEU A 344 16.21 5.30 -8.21
N LEU A 345 15.60 6.34 -8.80
CA LEU A 345 16.20 7.08 -9.92
C LEU A 345 17.53 7.73 -9.53
N LEU A 346 17.59 8.35 -8.35
CA LEU A 346 18.79 8.98 -7.80
C LEU A 346 19.89 7.96 -7.51
N SER A 347 19.55 6.81 -6.92
CA SER A 347 20.50 5.71 -6.67
C SER A 347 21.11 5.17 -7.96
N LEU A 348 20.31 5.07 -9.04
CA LEU A 348 20.80 4.69 -10.35
C LEU A 348 21.69 5.77 -10.97
N ALA A 349 21.25 7.03 -10.92
CA ALA A 349 21.99 8.16 -11.51
C ALA A 349 23.35 8.40 -10.84
N THR A 350 23.43 8.23 -9.52
CA THR A 350 24.68 8.38 -8.76
C THR A 350 25.67 7.23 -9.01
N GLU A 351 25.20 6.03 -9.35
CA GLU A 351 26.06 4.91 -9.77
C GLU A 351 26.41 4.92 -11.27
N ASN A 352 25.64 5.61 -12.12
CA ASN A 352 25.88 5.65 -13.56
C ASN A 352 25.77 7.08 -14.14
N LYS A 353 26.93 7.66 -14.47
CA LYS A 353 27.06 9.00 -15.07
C LYS A 353 26.36 9.16 -16.41
N GLU A 354 26.15 8.09 -17.18
CA GLU A 354 25.41 8.16 -18.45
C GLU A 354 23.97 8.60 -18.26
N ILE A 355 23.35 8.22 -17.12
CA ILE A 355 21.98 8.61 -16.78
C ILE A 355 21.91 10.13 -16.53
N ILE A 356 22.87 10.68 -15.78
CA ILE A 356 22.97 12.13 -15.54
C ILE A 356 23.25 12.87 -16.87
N ALA A 357 24.18 12.35 -17.68
CA ALA A 357 24.49 12.94 -18.98
C ALA A 357 23.26 12.96 -19.92
N SER A 358 22.44 11.91 -19.91
CA SER A 358 21.19 11.88 -20.67
C SER A 358 20.18 12.89 -20.14
N ALA A 359 20.01 12.99 -18.81
CA ALA A 359 19.13 13.99 -18.20
C ALA A 359 19.55 15.43 -18.51
N ASN A 360 20.86 15.72 -18.48
CA ASN A 360 21.42 17.00 -18.94
C ASN A 360 21.11 17.24 -20.42
N ASN A 361 21.27 16.24 -21.28
CA ASN A 361 20.96 16.35 -22.71
C ASN A 361 19.47 16.65 -22.95
N ILE A 362 18.55 15.95 -22.25
CA ILE A 362 17.11 16.19 -22.33
C ILE A 362 16.78 17.65 -22.01
N THR A 363 17.29 18.16 -20.89
CA THR A 363 17.02 19.55 -20.46
C THR A 363 17.64 20.58 -21.40
N GLN A 364 18.87 20.36 -21.87
CA GLN A 364 19.53 21.23 -22.84
C GLN A 364 18.80 21.27 -24.19
N ARG A 365 18.38 20.12 -24.72
CA ARG A 365 17.58 20.05 -25.95
C ARG A 365 16.24 20.74 -25.79
N PHE A 366 15.60 20.63 -24.62
CA PHE A 366 14.34 21.32 -24.35
C PHE A 366 14.55 22.84 -24.36
N MET A 367 15.64 23.33 -23.75
CA MET A 367 16.00 24.75 -23.77
C MET A 367 16.38 25.27 -25.16
N ALA A 368 17.05 24.46 -25.98
CA ALA A 368 17.38 24.83 -27.35
C ALA A 368 16.14 24.82 -28.27
N GLY A 369 15.18 23.92 -28.02
CA GLY A 369 14.05 23.66 -28.89
C GLY A 369 14.42 22.84 -30.14
N PRO A 370 13.44 22.50 -30.99
CA PRO A 370 12.01 22.82 -30.87
C PRO A 370 11.30 21.97 -29.79
N ARG A 371 10.34 22.56 -29.07
CA ARG A 371 9.65 21.95 -27.90
C ARG A 371 8.40 21.14 -28.24
N THR A 372 8.21 20.79 -29.51
CA THR A 372 6.95 20.21 -30.01
C THR A 372 6.66 18.82 -29.44
N LYS A 373 5.40 18.39 -29.53
CA LYS A 373 4.96 17.03 -29.12
C LYS A 373 5.69 15.89 -29.85
N ALA A 374 6.26 16.17 -31.03
CA ALA A 374 7.10 15.20 -31.75
C ALA A 374 8.46 14.99 -31.08
N HIS A 375 9.07 16.05 -30.52
CA HIS A 375 10.39 15.99 -29.89
C HIS A 375 10.30 15.67 -28.40
N PHE A 376 9.27 16.17 -27.73
CA PHE A 376 9.01 15.96 -26.31
C PHE A 376 7.56 15.52 -26.13
N PRO A 377 7.22 14.25 -26.36
CA PRO A 377 5.83 13.77 -26.26
C PRO A 377 5.20 14.01 -24.88
N ASN A 378 6.00 13.91 -23.82
CA ASN A 378 5.57 14.09 -22.43
C ASN A 378 6.45 15.12 -21.70
N LEU A 379 5.87 16.24 -21.28
CA LEU A 379 6.58 17.27 -20.50
C LEU A 379 6.95 16.80 -19.09
N GLY A 380 6.20 15.85 -18.54
CA GLY A 380 6.50 15.22 -17.25
C GLY A 380 7.85 14.50 -17.25
N HIS A 381 8.28 13.93 -18.38
CA HIS A 381 9.61 13.33 -18.47
C HIS A 381 10.72 14.36 -18.38
N VAL A 382 10.52 15.56 -18.96
CA VAL A 382 11.48 16.66 -18.83
C VAL A 382 11.56 17.12 -17.37
N LEU A 383 10.41 17.20 -16.68
CA LEU A 383 10.36 17.52 -15.26
C LEU A 383 11.08 16.47 -14.39
N VAL A 384 10.88 15.17 -14.66
CA VAL A 384 11.57 14.11 -13.91
C VAL A 384 13.06 14.09 -14.23
N ALA A 385 13.47 14.25 -15.49
CA ALA A 385 14.88 14.38 -15.87
C ALA A 385 15.54 15.57 -15.15
N ALA A 386 14.82 16.68 -15.00
CA ALA A 386 15.31 17.83 -14.24
C ALA A 386 15.55 17.54 -12.74
N LEU A 387 15.03 16.45 -12.18
CA LEU A 387 15.32 16.03 -10.81
C LEU A 387 16.71 15.39 -10.65
N ILE A 388 17.34 14.97 -11.74
CA ILE A 388 18.66 14.32 -11.72
C ILE A 388 19.67 14.94 -12.69
N CYS A 389 19.32 16.01 -13.40
CA CYS A 389 20.28 16.81 -14.15
C CYS A 389 21.09 17.71 -13.21
N ASP A 390 22.28 18.16 -13.64
CA ASP A 390 23.20 18.92 -12.78
C ASP A 390 22.60 20.28 -12.36
N ALA A 391 22.02 21.02 -13.31
CA ALA A 391 21.45 22.34 -13.07
C ALA A 391 20.14 22.32 -12.26
N GLY A 392 19.46 21.17 -12.24
CA GLY A 392 18.12 21.04 -11.66
C GLY A 392 17.05 21.84 -12.39
N LEU A 393 15.96 22.10 -11.68
CA LEU A 393 14.80 22.83 -12.19
C LEU A 393 15.00 24.35 -12.05
N THR A 394 15.72 24.94 -13.01
CA THR A 394 16.01 26.39 -13.05
C THR A 394 14.76 27.23 -13.38
N GLU A 395 14.83 28.54 -13.14
CA GLU A 395 13.72 29.45 -13.45
C GLU A 395 13.46 29.53 -14.96
N GLU A 396 14.51 29.55 -15.78
CA GLU A 396 14.41 29.57 -17.24
C GLU A 396 13.79 28.28 -17.78
N LEU A 397 14.23 27.12 -17.29
CA LEU A 397 13.64 25.83 -17.66
C LEU A 397 12.18 25.75 -17.22
N THR A 398 11.86 26.22 -16.01
CA THR A 398 10.49 26.28 -15.49
C THR A 398 9.61 27.14 -16.39
N TYR A 399 10.10 28.33 -16.78
CA TYR A 399 9.38 29.25 -17.65
C TYR A 399 9.05 28.61 -19.01
N GLU A 400 10.04 27.97 -19.65
CA GLU A 400 9.83 27.32 -20.95
C GLU A 400 8.90 26.11 -20.85
N ILE A 401 8.92 25.36 -19.75
CA ILE A 401 7.99 24.25 -19.51
C ILE A 401 6.56 24.78 -19.35
N ILE A 402 6.36 25.83 -18.55
CA ILE A 402 5.03 26.44 -18.35
C ILE A 402 4.49 26.97 -19.67
N LYS A 403 5.32 27.66 -20.45
CA LYS A 403 4.94 28.20 -21.76
C LYS A 403 4.50 27.09 -22.71
N GLU A 404 5.28 26.01 -22.81
CA GLU A 404 4.92 24.87 -23.67
C GLU A 404 3.67 24.13 -23.14
N ALA A 405 3.49 24.01 -21.82
CA ALA A 405 2.29 23.42 -21.24
C ALA A 405 1.04 24.23 -21.61
N ILE A 406 1.08 25.56 -21.47
CA ILE A 406 -0.02 26.46 -21.87
C ILE A 406 -0.34 26.28 -23.36
N LEU A 407 0.68 26.22 -24.22
CA LEU A 407 0.48 26.01 -25.67
C LEU A 407 -0.19 24.67 -25.97
N ARG A 408 0.22 23.58 -25.32
CA ARG A 408 -0.37 22.25 -25.53
C ARG A 408 -1.80 22.15 -25.00
N ASN A 409 -2.08 22.86 -23.92
CA ASN A 409 -3.40 22.87 -23.30
C ASN A 409 -4.46 23.56 -24.14
N VAL A 410 -4.09 24.41 -25.12
CA VAL A 410 -5.06 25.07 -26.02
C VAL A 410 -5.99 24.06 -26.70
N VAL A 411 -5.47 22.89 -27.13
CA VAL A 411 -6.31 21.86 -27.75
C VAL A 411 -7.33 21.31 -26.75
N TRP A 412 -6.90 20.98 -25.53
CA TRP A 412 -7.79 20.48 -24.48
C TRP A 412 -8.80 21.52 -24.00
N MET A 413 -8.39 22.78 -23.95
CA MET A 413 -9.22 23.90 -23.54
C MET A 413 -10.39 24.13 -24.49
N LEU A 414 -10.15 24.05 -25.80
CA LEU A 414 -11.16 24.33 -26.82
C LEU A 414 -12.01 23.12 -27.21
N ASP A 415 -11.52 21.89 -26.99
CA ASP A 415 -12.22 20.65 -27.34
C ASP A 415 -13.34 20.35 -26.34
N ASP A 416 -14.52 19.98 -26.85
CA ASP A 416 -15.68 19.57 -26.06
C ASP A 416 -15.41 18.33 -25.19
N LYS A 417 -14.43 17.50 -25.58
CA LYS A 417 -13.95 16.36 -24.77
C LYS A 417 -13.02 16.78 -23.63
N GLY A 418 -12.57 18.03 -23.63
CA GLY A 418 -11.74 18.62 -22.59
C GLY A 418 -12.52 19.62 -21.75
N ALA A 419 -12.13 20.90 -21.77
CA ALA A 419 -12.83 21.94 -21.01
C ALA A 419 -14.06 22.51 -21.76
N GLY A 420 -14.19 22.27 -23.07
CA GLY A 420 -15.33 22.72 -23.87
C GLY A 420 -15.48 24.24 -23.97
N MET A 421 -14.39 25.00 -23.78
CA MET A 421 -14.40 26.47 -23.77
C MET A 421 -14.08 27.03 -25.16
N ALA A 422 -14.86 26.62 -26.16
CA ALA A 422 -14.65 26.99 -27.56
C ALA A 422 -14.68 28.52 -27.80
N GLU A 423 -15.35 29.28 -26.94
CA GLU A 423 -15.38 30.75 -26.97
C GLU A 423 -14.00 31.39 -26.83
N LEU A 424 -13.04 30.70 -26.19
CA LEU A 424 -11.67 31.20 -26.03
C LEU A 424 -10.88 31.19 -27.34
N ALA A 425 -11.41 30.62 -28.42
CA ALA A 425 -10.85 30.76 -29.75
C ALA A 425 -10.94 32.20 -30.29
N TYR A 426 -11.92 32.99 -29.82
CA TYR A 426 -12.09 34.38 -30.26
C TYR A 426 -11.01 35.30 -29.67
N LEU A 427 -10.13 35.83 -30.52
CA LEU A 427 -9.10 36.80 -30.12
C LEU A 427 -9.70 38.20 -30.03
N GLU A 428 -9.86 38.68 -28.80
CA GLU A 428 -10.37 40.02 -28.51
C GLU A 428 -9.43 41.11 -29.07
N PRO A 429 -9.96 42.28 -29.47
CA PRO A 429 -9.13 43.38 -30.01
C PRO A 429 -8.13 43.97 -29.00
N SER A 430 -8.40 43.83 -27.71
CA SER A 430 -7.51 44.28 -26.65
C SER A 430 -6.25 43.42 -26.59
N ALA A 431 -5.09 44.05 -26.42
CA ALA A 431 -3.81 43.34 -26.28
C ALA A 431 -3.78 42.36 -25.10
N ILE A 432 -4.55 42.63 -24.03
CA ILE A 432 -4.72 41.76 -22.87
C ILE A 432 -6.20 41.63 -22.57
N SER A 433 -6.71 40.39 -22.54
CA SER A 433 -8.06 40.07 -22.09
C SER A 433 -7.99 39.42 -20.71
N LYS A 434 -8.59 40.07 -19.71
CA LYS A 434 -8.69 39.50 -18.36
C LYS A 434 -9.54 38.22 -18.37
N TYR A 435 -10.68 38.25 -19.07
CA TYR A 435 -11.55 37.08 -19.21
C TYR A 435 -10.80 35.89 -19.78
N ARG A 436 -10.09 36.06 -20.91
CA ARG A 436 -9.33 34.95 -21.49
C ARG A 436 -8.23 34.44 -20.57
N THR A 437 -7.55 35.34 -19.86
CA THR A 437 -6.48 34.93 -18.92
C THR A 437 -7.05 34.07 -17.79
N ASP A 438 -8.15 34.52 -17.18
CA ASP A 438 -8.80 33.81 -16.07
C ASP A 438 -9.37 32.45 -16.54
N MET A 439 -10.06 32.43 -17.69
CA MET A 439 -10.69 31.22 -18.22
C MET A 439 -9.68 30.20 -18.76
N THR A 440 -8.61 30.65 -19.45
CA THR A 440 -7.53 29.74 -19.85
C THR A 440 -6.84 29.11 -18.64
N PHE A 441 -6.67 29.85 -17.55
CA PHE A 441 -6.15 29.28 -16.31
C PHE A 441 -7.12 28.24 -15.71
N ALA A 442 -8.41 28.57 -15.63
CA ALA A 442 -9.45 27.67 -15.11
C ALA A 442 -9.64 26.40 -15.96
N ALA A 443 -9.32 26.44 -17.25
CA ALA A 443 -9.47 25.32 -18.18
C ALA A 443 -8.40 24.21 -18.04
N SER A 444 -7.33 24.42 -17.27
CA SER A 444 -6.18 23.50 -17.22
C SER A 444 -5.65 23.19 -15.81
N PRO A 445 -6.52 22.95 -14.80
CA PRO A 445 -6.11 22.79 -13.41
C PRO A 445 -5.16 21.61 -13.21
N THR A 446 -5.41 20.47 -13.87
CA THR A 446 -4.57 19.27 -13.77
C THR A 446 -3.13 19.55 -14.19
N SER A 447 -2.94 20.23 -15.32
CA SER A 447 -1.60 20.56 -15.86
C SER A 447 -0.81 21.46 -14.91
N TYR A 448 -1.47 22.48 -14.35
CA TYR A 448 -0.81 23.38 -13.41
C TYR A 448 -0.52 22.71 -12.06
N ARG A 449 -1.40 21.84 -11.56
CA ARG A 449 -1.16 21.04 -10.34
C ARG A 449 0.05 20.14 -10.50
N LEU A 450 0.20 19.47 -11.64
CA LEU A 450 1.39 18.67 -11.96
C LEU A 450 2.67 19.50 -11.86
N ILE A 451 2.70 20.67 -12.50
CA ILE A 451 3.87 21.56 -12.51
C ILE A 451 4.17 22.09 -11.11
N MET A 452 3.14 22.52 -10.36
CA MET A 452 3.29 22.99 -8.98
C MET A 452 3.80 21.90 -8.05
N PHE A 453 3.22 20.70 -8.10
CA PHE A 453 3.70 19.54 -7.36
C PHE A 453 5.18 19.30 -7.68
N MET A 454 5.54 19.31 -8.97
CA MET A 454 6.92 19.08 -9.34
C MET A 454 7.89 20.14 -8.85
N LYS A 455 7.48 21.41 -8.88
CA LYS A 455 8.31 22.50 -8.35
C LYS A 455 8.48 22.39 -6.83
N LEU A 456 7.40 22.08 -6.11
CA LEU A 456 7.43 21.86 -4.66
C LEU A 456 8.31 20.67 -4.30
N PHE A 457 8.09 19.52 -4.95
CA PHE A 457 8.89 18.32 -4.77
C PHE A 457 10.36 18.59 -5.04
N SER A 458 10.71 19.19 -6.18
CA SER A 458 12.09 19.52 -6.52
C SER A 458 12.74 20.43 -5.48
N SER A 459 11.99 21.36 -4.90
CA SER A 459 12.53 22.29 -3.89
C SER A 459 12.77 21.59 -2.54
N ALA A 460 11.96 20.59 -2.20
CA ALA A 460 12.14 19.78 -0.99
C ALA A 460 13.24 18.72 -1.16
N ALA A 461 13.24 18.01 -2.29
CA ALA A 461 14.13 16.88 -2.57
C ALA A 461 15.52 17.31 -3.06
N ARG A 462 15.67 18.52 -3.63
CA ARG A 462 16.95 19.07 -4.09
C ARG A 462 17.26 20.44 -3.48
N PRO A 463 17.71 20.49 -2.21
CA PRO A 463 18.26 21.71 -1.63
C PRO A 463 19.40 22.28 -2.50
N ARG A 464 19.40 23.60 -2.75
CA ARG A 464 20.37 24.27 -3.65
C ARG A 464 21.84 24.10 -3.24
N ASN A 465 22.10 23.71 -2.00
CA ASN A 465 23.43 23.54 -1.43
C ASN A 465 23.93 22.09 -1.40
N LYS A 466 23.21 21.14 -2.02
CA LYS A 466 23.59 19.73 -2.08
C LYS A 466 23.75 19.25 -3.51
N THR A 467 24.84 18.53 -3.77
CA THR A 467 25.07 17.77 -4.99
C THR A 467 24.18 16.52 -5.03
N LEU A 468 23.96 15.93 -6.21
CA LEU A 468 23.18 14.69 -6.35
C LEU A 468 23.70 13.52 -5.52
N VAL A 469 24.99 13.49 -5.19
CA VAL A 469 25.61 12.45 -4.36
C VAL A 469 25.36 12.68 -2.86
N GLU A 470 25.12 13.94 -2.46
CA GLU A 470 24.82 14.33 -1.08
C GLU A 470 23.31 14.27 -0.76
N LEU A 471 22.47 14.18 -1.80
CA LEU A 471 21.04 13.87 -1.71
C LEU A 471 20.86 12.37 -1.47
#